data_AF-A0A7X0PHJ3-F1
#
_entry.id   AF-A0A7X0PHJ3-F1
#
_cell.length_a   1.000
_cell.length_b   1.000
_cell.length_c   1.000
_cell.angle_alpha   90.00
_cell.angle_beta   90.00
_cell.angle_gamma   90.00
#
_symmetry.space_group_name_H-M   'P 1'
#
loop_
_entity.id
_entity.type
_entity.pdbx_description
1 polymer ?
#
loop_
_entity_poly.entity_id
_entity_poly.type
_entity_poly.pdbx_seq_one_letter_code
_entity_poly.pdbx_strand_id
1 'polypeptide(L)'
;MSILTRENLRNGTLRSRMAMPEGTAWSNERIDASFAETWGQRPAGPVWVFGYGSLIWNPLMPFEAQHTATLQGWHRSFCLRSISGRGSPERPGRVLSLMPGGFVQGVALQLPEAEAQDEVRMLWTREMTGGGYWPRWQAVQLEDGRSVTAITFVANPEHPQHEHDACAQTVARLVAVAKGVFGPNIDYVLSLHRALRERGLHDPYVDAIVQNIEAAAAAGG
;
A
#
# COMPACT_ATOMS: atom_id res chain seq x y z
N MET A 1 7.91 -13.39 14.96
CA MET A 1 8.44 -13.31 13.58
C MET A 1 7.42 -12.59 12.72
N SER A 2 7.83 -11.54 11.98
CA SER A 2 6.93 -10.84 11.03
C SER A 2 6.45 -11.82 9.97
N ILE A 3 5.16 -11.78 9.62
CA ILE A 3 4.61 -12.62 8.55
C ILE A 3 4.77 -11.98 7.16
N LEU A 4 4.96 -10.66 7.11
CA LEU A 4 5.25 -9.89 5.89
C LEU A 4 6.73 -10.06 5.53
N THR A 5 7.07 -11.22 4.98
CA THR A 5 8.41 -11.53 4.47
C THR A 5 8.35 -11.97 3.02
N ARG A 6 9.47 -11.81 2.31
CA ARG A 6 9.61 -12.24 0.92
C ARG A 6 9.43 -13.75 0.76
N GLU A 7 9.94 -14.53 1.71
CA GLU A 7 9.76 -15.99 1.74
C GLU A 7 8.28 -16.38 1.84
N ASN A 8 7.54 -15.77 2.79
CA ASN A 8 6.11 -16.06 2.98
C ASN A 8 5.26 -15.61 1.79
N LEU A 9 5.70 -14.57 1.07
CA LEU A 9 5.05 -14.13 -0.15
C LEU A 9 5.29 -15.15 -1.29
N ARG A 10 6.52 -15.62 -1.46
CA ARG A 10 6.91 -16.59 -2.50
C ARG A 10 6.24 -17.95 -2.32
N ASN A 11 6.17 -18.46 -1.09
CA ASN A 11 5.60 -19.78 -0.81
C ASN A 11 4.08 -19.75 -0.58
N GLY A 12 3.43 -18.59 -0.75
CA GLY A 12 1.97 -18.43 -0.58
C GLY A 12 1.46 -18.38 0.87
N THR A 13 2.34 -18.54 1.87
CA THR A 13 1.99 -18.50 3.30
C THR A 13 1.31 -17.20 3.68
N LEU A 14 1.72 -16.08 3.09
CA LEU A 14 1.11 -14.78 3.39
C LEU A 14 -0.39 -14.78 3.09
N ARG A 15 -0.80 -15.28 1.92
CA ARG A 15 -2.21 -15.32 1.52
C ARG A 15 -3.00 -16.35 2.32
N SER A 16 -2.43 -17.53 2.58
CA SER A 16 -3.13 -18.56 3.37
C SER A 16 -3.42 -18.09 4.79
N ARG A 17 -2.52 -17.30 5.39
CA ARG A 17 -2.73 -16.74 6.73
C ARG A 17 -3.68 -15.55 6.77
N MET A 18 -3.91 -14.87 5.65
CA MET A 18 -4.85 -13.75 5.57
C MET A 18 -6.32 -14.16 5.76
N ALA A 19 -6.68 -15.41 6.08
CA ALA A 19 -7.99 -15.83 6.61
C ALA A 19 -9.19 -15.00 6.08
N MET A 20 -9.23 -14.77 4.77
CA MET A 20 -10.16 -13.81 4.17
C MET A 20 -11.56 -14.42 4.22
N PRO A 21 -12.62 -13.63 4.52
CA PRO A 21 -13.97 -14.14 4.47
C PRO A 21 -14.30 -14.75 3.10
N GLU A 22 -15.15 -15.77 3.09
CA GLU A 22 -15.52 -16.47 1.88
C GLU A 22 -16.03 -15.49 0.79
N GLY A 23 -15.58 -15.68 -0.44
CA GLY A 23 -15.92 -14.81 -1.57
C GLY A 23 -15.23 -13.45 -1.62
N THR A 24 -14.42 -13.07 -0.62
CA THR A 24 -13.70 -11.78 -0.62
C THR A 24 -12.30 -11.85 -1.22
N ALA A 25 -11.66 -13.02 -1.23
CA ALA A 25 -10.37 -13.20 -1.86
C ALA A 25 -10.52 -13.49 -3.36
N TRP A 26 -9.69 -12.85 -4.18
CA TRP A 26 -9.58 -13.19 -5.60
C TRP A 26 -8.90 -14.56 -5.77
N SER A 27 -9.33 -15.31 -6.79
CA SER A 27 -8.63 -16.52 -7.20
C SER A 27 -7.25 -16.19 -7.79
N ASN A 28 -6.36 -17.18 -7.87
CA ASN A 28 -5.05 -16.97 -8.49
C ASN A 28 -5.20 -16.60 -9.97
N GLU A 29 -6.13 -17.24 -10.68
CA GLU A 29 -6.42 -16.98 -12.09
C GLU A 29 -6.87 -15.53 -12.31
N ARG A 30 -7.69 -15.00 -11.40
CA ARG A 30 -8.12 -13.59 -11.47
C ARG A 30 -6.96 -12.63 -11.22
N ILE A 31 -6.07 -12.96 -10.27
CA ILE A 31 -4.85 -12.17 -10.02
C ILE A 31 -3.93 -12.21 -11.25
N ASP A 32 -3.73 -13.38 -11.85
CA ASP A 32 -2.92 -13.58 -13.06
C ASP A 32 -3.49 -12.82 -14.26
N ALA A 33 -4.81 -12.87 -14.46
CA ALA A 33 -5.49 -12.13 -15.53
C ALA A 33 -5.33 -10.62 -15.36
N SER A 34 -5.57 -10.09 -14.15
CA SER A 34 -5.37 -8.67 -13.84
C SER A 34 -3.92 -8.22 -14.04
N PHE A 35 -2.97 -9.08 -13.65
CA PHE A 35 -1.55 -8.82 -13.89
C PHE A 35 -1.24 -8.78 -15.38
N ALA A 36 -1.65 -9.80 -16.15
CA ALA A 36 -1.38 -9.89 -17.58
C ALA A 36 -1.97 -8.71 -18.36
N GLU A 37 -3.20 -8.29 -18.03
CA GLU A 37 -3.86 -7.13 -18.62
C GLU A 37 -3.06 -5.84 -18.38
N THR A 38 -2.61 -5.62 -17.15
CA THR A 38 -1.86 -4.40 -16.81
C THR A 38 -0.45 -4.44 -17.38
N TRP A 39 0.21 -5.59 -17.31
CA TRP A 39 1.56 -5.80 -17.82
C TRP A 39 1.62 -5.68 -19.34
N GLY A 40 0.60 -6.14 -20.05
CA GLY A 40 0.49 -5.99 -21.52
C GLY A 40 0.42 -4.53 -21.97
N GLN A 41 0.06 -3.60 -21.08
CA GLN A 41 0.01 -2.15 -21.33
C GLN A 41 1.26 -1.42 -20.82
N ARG A 42 2.30 -2.16 -20.40
CA ARG A 42 3.54 -1.58 -19.89
C ARG A 42 4.21 -0.69 -20.94
N PRO A 43 4.56 0.56 -20.59
CA PRO A 43 5.37 1.41 -21.47
C PRO A 43 6.77 0.84 -21.70
N ALA A 44 7.41 1.23 -22.81
CA ALA A 44 8.80 0.90 -23.04
C ALA A 44 9.73 1.56 -21.99
N GLY A 45 10.85 0.88 -21.68
CA GLY A 45 11.86 1.37 -20.75
C GLY A 45 11.93 0.58 -19.43
N PRO A 46 12.76 1.05 -18.49
CA PRO A 46 12.97 0.37 -17.21
C PRO A 46 11.67 0.27 -16.39
N VAL A 47 11.53 -0.80 -15.63
CA VAL A 47 10.35 -1.03 -14.78
C VAL A 47 10.53 -0.34 -13.43
N TRP A 48 9.58 0.51 -13.08
CA TRP A 48 9.53 1.17 -11.79
C TRP A 48 8.27 0.79 -11.03
N VAL A 49 8.38 0.72 -9.70
CA VAL A 49 7.25 0.59 -8.76
C VAL A 49 7.20 1.86 -7.90
N PHE A 50 6.03 2.50 -7.81
CA PHE A 50 5.84 3.64 -6.92
C PHE A 50 5.29 3.18 -5.56
N GLY A 51 6.09 3.35 -4.52
CA GLY A 51 5.74 3.06 -3.14
C GLY A 51 5.32 4.33 -2.39
N TYR A 52 4.05 4.40 -2.00
CA TYR A 52 3.50 5.50 -1.20
C TYR A 52 3.08 5.07 0.23
N GLY A 53 3.16 3.76 0.52
CA GLY A 53 2.78 3.13 1.78
C GLY A 53 3.87 2.19 2.31
N SER A 54 3.52 0.93 2.59
CA SER A 54 4.46 -0.07 3.15
C SER A 54 5.70 -0.31 2.32
N LEU A 55 5.65 -0.10 1.01
CA LEU A 55 6.80 -0.24 0.13
C LEU A 55 7.94 0.75 0.46
N ILE A 56 7.66 1.85 1.16
CA ILE A 56 8.68 2.82 1.58
C ILE A 56 9.70 2.19 2.56
N TRP A 57 9.25 1.34 3.48
CA TRP A 57 10.12 0.69 4.47
C TRP A 57 10.24 -0.83 4.29
N ASN A 58 9.30 -1.44 3.59
CA ASN A 58 9.22 -2.88 3.37
C ASN A 58 8.88 -3.20 1.90
N PRO A 59 9.84 -2.98 0.98
CA PRO A 59 9.64 -3.22 -0.45
C PRO A 59 9.39 -4.70 -0.75
N LEU A 60 10.07 -5.62 -0.04
CA LEU A 60 10.00 -7.08 -0.28
C LEU A 60 10.42 -7.52 -1.70
N MET A 61 11.13 -6.66 -2.44
CA MET A 61 11.64 -6.90 -3.79
C MET A 61 13.06 -6.33 -3.94
N PRO A 62 13.91 -6.91 -4.81
CA PRO A 62 15.16 -6.30 -5.19
C PRO A 62 14.91 -5.03 -6.02
N PHE A 63 15.83 -4.07 -5.94
CA PHE A 63 15.82 -2.87 -6.77
C PHE A 63 17.25 -2.43 -7.07
N GLU A 64 17.47 -1.90 -8.28
CA GLU A 64 18.77 -1.38 -8.72
C GLU A 64 18.95 0.09 -8.31
N ALA A 65 17.84 0.83 -8.22
CA ALA A 65 17.82 2.21 -7.79
C ALA A 65 16.55 2.51 -6.99
N GLN A 66 16.68 3.43 -6.04
CA GLN A 66 15.56 3.99 -5.30
C GLN A 66 15.71 5.51 -5.27
N HIS A 67 14.65 6.21 -5.65
CA HIS A 67 14.59 7.67 -5.59
C HIS A 67 13.37 8.12 -4.81
N THR A 68 13.47 9.24 -4.10
CA THR A 68 12.26 9.96 -3.71
C THR A 68 11.53 10.37 -4.98
N ALA A 69 10.22 10.20 -5.00
CA ALA A 69 9.41 10.53 -6.16
C ALA A 69 8.10 11.22 -5.77
N THR A 70 7.59 12.05 -6.67
CA THR A 70 6.31 12.76 -6.54
C THR A 70 5.36 12.31 -7.64
N LEU A 71 4.17 11.90 -7.24
CA LEU A 71 3.06 11.58 -8.14
C LEU A 71 2.00 12.67 -8.03
N GLN A 72 1.68 13.30 -9.17
CA GLN A 72 0.71 14.38 -9.26
C GLN A 72 -0.71 13.86 -9.45
N GLY A 73 -1.70 14.59 -8.93
CA GLY A 73 -3.12 14.27 -9.07
C GLY A 73 -3.63 13.19 -8.11
N TRP A 74 -2.85 12.85 -7.08
CA TRP A 74 -3.18 11.83 -6.09
C TRP A 74 -2.75 12.24 -4.70
N HIS A 75 -3.48 11.81 -3.66
CA HIS A 75 -3.08 11.97 -2.27
C HIS A 75 -3.25 10.65 -1.51
N ARG A 76 -2.48 10.50 -0.42
CA ARG A 76 -2.60 9.36 0.50
C ARG A 76 -3.95 9.39 1.21
N SER A 77 -4.61 8.24 1.27
CA SER A 77 -5.86 8.09 2.03
C SER A 77 -5.94 6.71 2.66
N PHE A 78 -6.33 6.64 3.93
CA PHE A 78 -6.64 5.40 4.64
C PHE A 78 -8.07 4.93 4.30
N CYS A 79 -8.40 4.86 3.01
CA CYS A 79 -9.75 4.60 2.49
C CYS A 79 -10.07 3.12 2.25
N LEU A 80 -9.16 2.19 2.57
CA LEU A 80 -9.43 0.77 2.39
C LEU A 80 -9.68 0.08 3.74
N ARG A 81 -10.86 -0.52 3.88
CA ARG A 81 -11.24 -1.36 5.00
C ARG A 81 -10.44 -2.67 4.97
N SER A 82 -9.70 -2.94 6.03
CA SER A 82 -8.95 -4.19 6.20
C SER A 82 -9.65 -5.09 7.21
N ILE A 83 -10.24 -6.19 6.76
CA ILE A 83 -10.90 -7.19 7.61
C ILE A 83 -10.04 -8.43 7.92
N SER A 84 -8.75 -8.40 7.57
CA SER A 84 -7.83 -9.49 7.93
C SER A 84 -6.38 -9.03 8.13
N GLY A 85 -5.77 -8.36 7.14
CA GLY A 85 -4.34 -8.05 7.19
C GLY A 85 -3.98 -7.17 8.40
N ARG A 86 -4.68 -6.04 8.55
CA ARG A 86 -4.52 -5.06 9.64
C ARG A 86 -5.79 -4.89 10.49
N GLY A 87 -6.74 -5.81 10.39
CA GLY A 87 -7.97 -5.79 11.20
C GLY A 87 -8.64 -7.15 11.17
N SER A 88 -9.86 -7.23 11.71
CA SER A 88 -10.72 -8.41 11.64
C SER A 88 -12.11 -8.02 11.10
N PRO A 89 -13.00 -8.98 10.79
CA PRO A 89 -14.39 -8.66 10.43
C PRO A 89 -15.12 -7.86 11.51
N GLU A 90 -14.87 -8.17 12.79
CA GLU A 90 -15.51 -7.52 13.95
C GLU A 90 -14.87 -6.16 14.28
N ARG A 91 -13.56 -6.04 14.08
CA ARG A 91 -12.79 -4.80 14.30
C ARG A 91 -11.97 -4.48 13.06
N PRO A 92 -12.61 -3.93 12.02
CA PRO A 92 -11.95 -3.62 10.77
C PRO A 92 -10.89 -2.54 10.96
N GLY A 93 -9.75 -2.74 10.30
CA GLY A 93 -8.69 -1.76 10.18
C GLY A 93 -8.88 -0.82 8.99
N ARG A 94 -7.96 0.13 8.86
CA ARG A 94 -7.77 0.97 7.68
C ARG A 94 -6.36 0.75 7.11
N VAL A 95 -6.28 0.52 5.81
CA VAL A 95 -5.02 0.48 5.06
C VAL A 95 -5.00 1.57 3.99
N LEU A 96 -3.79 1.93 3.59
CA LEU A 96 -3.53 3.08 2.73
C LEU A 96 -3.81 2.75 1.27
N SER A 97 -4.33 3.72 0.53
CA SER A 97 -4.33 3.76 -0.92
C SER A 97 -4.15 5.19 -1.40
N LEU A 98 -4.31 5.41 -2.71
CA LEU A 98 -4.31 6.72 -3.34
C LEU A 98 -5.69 7.09 -3.86
N MET A 99 -6.11 8.32 -3.55
CA MET A 99 -7.35 8.93 -4.04
C MET A 99 -7.04 10.14 -4.93
N PRO A 100 -7.90 10.48 -5.91
CA PRO A 100 -7.67 11.60 -6.81
C PRO A 100 -7.50 12.95 -6.09
N GLY A 101 -6.67 13.82 -6.66
CA GLY A 101 -6.43 15.20 -6.22
C GLY A 101 -5.13 15.39 -5.44
N GLY A 102 -4.55 16.58 -5.54
CA GLY A 102 -3.32 16.96 -4.83
C GLY A 102 -2.06 16.34 -5.43
N PHE A 103 -1.09 16.03 -4.57
CA PHE A 103 0.11 15.27 -4.91
C PHE A 103 0.51 14.37 -3.74
N VAL A 104 1.29 13.35 -4.04
CA VAL A 104 1.81 12.42 -3.05
C VAL A 104 3.29 12.17 -3.31
N GLN A 105 4.10 12.28 -2.26
CA GLN A 105 5.49 11.88 -2.33
C GLN A 105 5.63 10.39 -1.95
N GLY A 106 6.77 9.79 -2.22
CA GLY A 106 7.00 8.38 -1.92
C GLY A 106 8.36 7.98 -2.44
N VAL A 107 8.52 6.70 -2.74
CA VAL A 107 9.72 6.17 -3.39
C VAL A 107 9.36 5.57 -4.74
N ALA A 108 10.22 5.78 -5.73
CA ALA A 108 10.22 5.00 -6.96
C ALA A 108 11.35 3.98 -6.89
N LEU A 109 11.02 2.71 -7.08
CA LEU A 109 11.93 1.57 -7.03
C LEU A 109 12.15 1.05 -8.46
N GLN A 110 13.36 1.16 -8.99
CA GLN A 110 13.72 0.58 -10.28
C GLN A 110 14.04 -0.90 -10.10
N LEU A 111 13.36 -1.77 -10.83
CA LEU A 111 13.60 -3.21 -10.75
C LEU A 111 14.68 -3.64 -11.74
N PRO A 112 15.46 -4.69 -11.42
CA PRO A 112 16.34 -5.33 -12.41
C PRO A 112 15.51 -5.86 -13.58
N GLU A 113 15.87 -5.50 -14.82
CA GLU A 113 15.06 -5.82 -16.01
C GLU A 113 14.82 -7.33 -16.14
N ALA A 114 15.82 -8.15 -15.81
CA ALA A 114 15.74 -9.62 -15.91
C ALA A 114 14.72 -10.25 -14.95
N GLU A 115 14.42 -9.59 -13.83
CA GLU A 115 13.52 -10.09 -12.77
C GLU A 115 12.21 -9.29 -12.68
N ALA A 116 12.11 -8.16 -13.39
CA ALA A 116 11.05 -7.17 -13.19
C ALA A 116 9.64 -7.76 -13.33
N GLN A 117 9.41 -8.64 -14.31
CA GLN A 117 8.10 -9.25 -14.50
C GLN A 117 7.69 -10.12 -13.31
N ASP A 118 8.59 -10.97 -12.82
CA ASP A 118 8.34 -11.88 -11.70
C ASP A 118 8.18 -11.11 -10.39
N GLU A 119 8.95 -10.05 -10.18
CA GLU A 119 8.86 -9.20 -8.99
C GLU A 119 7.55 -8.40 -8.96
N VAL A 120 7.14 -7.82 -10.08
CA VAL A 120 5.84 -7.14 -10.16
C VAL A 120 4.70 -8.15 -10.03
N ARG A 121 4.83 -9.36 -10.60
CA ARG A 121 3.84 -10.42 -10.38
C ARG A 121 3.74 -10.80 -8.91
N MET A 122 4.85 -10.92 -8.21
CA MET A 122 4.87 -11.21 -6.78
C MET A 122 4.21 -10.10 -5.97
N LEU A 123 4.43 -8.84 -6.35
CA LEU A 123 3.74 -7.69 -5.78
C LEU A 123 2.22 -7.76 -6.00
N TRP A 124 1.75 -8.26 -7.15
CA TRP A 124 0.32 -8.51 -7.39
C TRP A 124 -0.28 -9.48 -6.36
N THR A 125 0.43 -10.58 -6.05
CA THR A 125 -0.03 -11.53 -5.01
C THR A 125 -0.19 -10.86 -3.65
N ARG A 126 0.67 -9.89 -3.33
CA ARG A 126 0.63 -9.13 -2.09
C ARG A 126 -0.53 -8.12 -2.08
N GLU A 127 -0.67 -7.30 -3.11
CA GLU A 127 -1.60 -6.16 -3.10
C GLU A 127 -3.02 -6.53 -3.59
N MET A 128 -3.13 -7.45 -4.55
CA MET A 128 -4.40 -7.76 -5.24
C MET A 128 -5.16 -8.95 -4.63
N THR A 129 -4.85 -9.35 -3.39
CA THR A 129 -5.51 -10.49 -2.73
C THR A 129 -7.03 -10.32 -2.65
N GLY A 130 -7.53 -9.10 -2.41
CA GLY A 130 -8.97 -8.80 -2.39
C GLY A 130 -9.45 -7.93 -3.55
N GLY A 131 -8.55 -7.37 -4.37
CA GLY A 131 -8.96 -6.46 -5.45
C GLY A 131 -9.33 -5.04 -5.05
N GLY A 132 -8.92 -4.60 -3.85
CA GLY A 132 -9.18 -3.25 -3.35
C GLY A 132 -8.42 -2.13 -4.07
N TYR A 133 -7.52 -2.49 -4.99
CA TYR A 133 -6.72 -1.54 -5.78
C TYR A 133 -6.99 -1.67 -7.27
N TRP A 134 -6.76 -0.58 -7.99
CA TRP A 134 -6.54 -0.58 -9.43
C TRP A 134 -5.06 -0.33 -9.71
N PRO A 135 -4.34 -1.30 -10.31
CA PRO A 135 -2.97 -1.08 -10.75
C PRO A 135 -2.95 -0.20 -12.00
N ARG A 136 -2.08 0.81 -12.02
CA ARG A 136 -1.96 1.79 -13.11
C ARG A 136 -0.50 2.16 -13.38
N TRP A 137 -0.14 2.30 -14.65
CA TRP A 137 1.11 2.92 -15.07
C TRP A 137 0.99 4.44 -14.98
N GLN A 138 1.74 5.05 -14.06
CA GLN A 138 1.66 6.48 -13.77
C GLN A 138 3.01 7.16 -13.99
N ALA A 139 2.99 8.35 -14.59
CA ALA A 139 4.17 9.20 -14.64
C ALA A 139 4.48 9.74 -13.23
N VAL A 140 5.73 9.56 -12.78
CA VAL A 140 6.24 10.03 -11.49
C VAL A 140 7.49 10.87 -11.70
N GLN A 141 7.59 11.96 -10.97
CA GLN A 141 8.74 12.86 -11.00
C GLN A 141 9.74 12.42 -9.92
N LEU A 142 10.93 12.02 -10.33
CA LEU A 142 12.02 11.68 -9.43
C LEU A 142 12.65 12.95 -8.86
N GLU A 143 13.27 12.85 -7.69
CA GLU A 143 13.95 13.96 -7.01
C GLU A 143 15.12 14.55 -7.81
N ASP A 144 15.70 13.78 -8.74
CA ASP A 144 16.76 14.22 -9.64
C ASP A 144 16.24 14.92 -10.92
N GLY A 145 14.94 15.15 -11.00
CA GLY A 145 14.29 15.86 -12.10
C GLY A 145 13.85 14.98 -13.27
N ARG A 146 14.19 13.68 -13.28
CA ARG A 146 13.72 12.75 -14.30
C ARG A 146 12.21 12.48 -14.14
N SER A 147 11.54 12.26 -15.27
CA SER A 147 10.19 11.70 -15.30
C SER A 147 10.27 10.24 -15.72
N VAL A 148 9.69 9.34 -14.93
CA VAL A 148 9.63 7.91 -15.25
C VAL A 148 8.21 7.40 -15.12
N THR A 149 7.89 6.28 -15.77
CA THR A 149 6.59 5.62 -15.58
C THR A 149 6.73 4.47 -14.60
N ALA A 150 5.89 4.47 -13.56
CA ALA A 150 5.92 3.48 -12.49
C ALA A 150 4.55 2.82 -12.30
N ILE A 151 4.57 1.52 -12.00
CA ILE A 151 3.36 0.83 -11.58
C ILE A 151 2.94 1.33 -10.20
N THR A 152 1.68 1.72 -10.10
CA THR A 152 1.09 2.34 -8.92
C THR A 152 -0.26 1.71 -8.64
N PHE A 153 -0.51 1.29 -7.40
CA PHE A 153 -1.80 0.77 -6.98
C PHE A 153 -2.64 1.92 -6.43
N VAL A 154 -3.72 2.31 -7.09
CA VAL A 154 -4.64 3.34 -6.60
C VAL A 154 -5.92 2.71 -6.07
N ALA A 155 -6.74 3.45 -5.31
CA ALA A 155 -7.97 2.87 -4.74
C ALA A 155 -8.94 2.46 -5.86
N ASN A 156 -9.58 1.30 -5.70
CA ASN A 156 -10.78 0.96 -6.47
C ASN A 156 -12.01 1.52 -5.71
N PRO A 157 -12.63 2.62 -6.18
CA PRO A 157 -13.78 3.23 -5.50
C PRO A 157 -15.04 2.36 -5.56
N GLU A 158 -15.11 1.39 -6.48
CA GLU A 158 -16.24 0.46 -6.63
C GLU A 158 -16.09 -0.76 -5.71
N HIS A 159 -14.96 -0.90 -5.02
CA HIS A 159 -14.71 -2.05 -4.18
C HIS A 159 -15.56 -2.00 -2.89
N PRO A 160 -16.18 -3.10 -2.43
CA PRO A 160 -16.99 -3.11 -1.20
C PRO A 160 -16.23 -2.73 0.08
N GLN A 161 -14.90 -2.81 0.06
CA GLN A 161 -14.02 -2.38 1.16
C GLN A 161 -13.53 -0.93 1.00
N HIS A 162 -13.92 -0.21 -0.05
CA HIS A 162 -13.66 1.22 -0.15
C HIS A 162 -14.55 1.98 0.83
N GLU A 163 -13.96 2.93 1.53
CA GLU A 163 -14.59 3.67 2.61
C GLU A 163 -14.51 5.16 2.33
N HIS A 164 -15.67 5.81 2.31
CA HIS A 164 -15.78 7.23 2.00
C HIS A 164 -15.28 8.12 3.15
N ASP A 165 -15.52 7.71 4.40
CA ASP A 165 -14.97 8.41 5.56
C ASP A 165 -13.54 7.93 5.85
N ALA A 166 -12.60 8.73 5.36
CA ALA A 166 -11.18 8.62 5.60
C ALA A 166 -10.62 9.84 6.34
N CYS A 167 -11.43 10.62 7.07
CA CYS A 167 -10.89 11.74 7.86
C CYS A 167 -9.94 11.24 8.95
N ALA A 168 -8.97 12.08 9.34
CA ALA A 168 -7.90 11.69 10.25
C ALA A 168 -8.43 11.17 11.61
N GLN A 169 -9.48 11.80 12.13
CA GLN A 169 -10.13 11.42 13.40
C GLN A 169 -10.78 10.03 13.31
N THR A 170 -11.56 9.77 12.26
CA THR A 170 -12.20 8.46 12.06
C THR A 170 -11.14 7.37 11.90
N VAL A 171 -10.11 7.63 11.08
CA VAL A 171 -9.03 6.67 10.86
C VAL A 171 -8.29 6.37 12.16
N ALA A 172 -7.89 7.40 12.91
CA ALA A 172 -7.20 7.25 14.20
C ALA A 172 -7.98 6.35 15.18
N ARG A 173 -9.30 6.57 15.32
CA ARG A 173 -10.16 5.75 16.18
C ARG A 173 -10.19 4.29 15.75
N LEU A 174 -10.30 4.01 14.46
CA LEU A 174 -10.39 2.64 13.94
C LEU A 174 -9.05 1.90 14.06
N VAL A 175 -7.95 2.53 13.65
CA VAL A 175 -6.63 1.89 13.65
C VAL A 175 -6.08 1.66 15.07
N ALA A 176 -6.52 2.44 16.06
CA ALA A 176 -6.09 2.30 17.46
C ALA A 176 -6.55 0.96 18.09
N VAL A 177 -7.69 0.42 17.66
CA VAL A 177 -8.28 -0.81 18.24
C VAL A 177 -8.23 -2.02 17.32
N ALA A 178 -7.90 -1.83 16.04
CA ALA A 178 -7.85 -2.89 15.04
C ALA A 178 -6.53 -3.67 15.10
N LYS A 179 -6.64 -5.00 14.94
CA LYS A 179 -5.51 -5.91 14.86
C LYS A 179 -5.83 -7.01 13.85
N GLY A 180 -4.89 -7.27 12.97
CA GLY A 180 -4.98 -8.33 11.98
C GLY A 180 -3.80 -9.28 12.04
N VAL A 181 -3.69 -10.11 11.01
CA VAL A 181 -2.62 -11.10 10.83
C VAL A 181 -1.23 -10.46 10.77
N PHE A 182 -1.14 -9.22 10.30
CA PHE A 182 0.09 -8.43 10.22
C PHE A 182 0.38 -7.64 11.50
N GLY A 183 -0.40 -7.85 12.55
CA GLY A 183 -0.30 -7.15 13.84
C GLY A 183 -1.29 -6.00 13.98
N PRO A 184 -1.11 -5.17 15.02
CA PRO A 184 -1.89 -3.96 15.23
C PRO A 184 -1.92 -3.05 13.99
N ASN A 185 -3.04 -2.38 13.75
CA ASN A 185 -3.14 -1.43 12.64
C ASN A 185 -2.38 -0.13 12.94
N ILE A 186 -2.35 0.30 14.21
CA ILE A 186 -1.56 1.45 14.66
C ILE A 186 -0.08 1.33 14.26
N ASP A 187 0.52 0.14 14.34
CA ASP A 187 1.91 -0.09 13.93
C ASP A 187 2.16 0.25 12.46
N TYR A 188 1.15 0.05 11.60
CA TYR A 188 1.25 0.40 10.18
C TYR A 188 1.27 1.93 9.98
N VAL A 189 0.43 2.66 10.72
CA VAL A 189 0.41 4.13 10.67
C VAL A 189 1.73 4.71 11.20
N LEU A 190 2.19 4.23 12.36
CA LEU A 190 3.43 4.70 12.97
C LEU A 190 4.66 4.34 12.12
N SER A 191 4.68 3.16 11.50
CA SER A 191 5.75 2.77 10.58
C SER A 191 5.78 3.66 9.34
N LEU A 192 4.62 4.01 8.77
CA LEU A 192 4.51 4.95 7.66
C LEU A 192 5.02 6.33 8.07
N HIS A 193 4.51 6.88 9.17
CA HIS A 193 4.91 8.20 9.67
C HIS A 193 6.42 8.27 9.88
N ARG A 194 7.02 7.28 10.54
CA ARG A 194 8.48 7.19 10.72
C ARG A 194 9.22 7.12 9.38
N ALA A 195 8.79 6.24 8.47
CA ALA A 195 9.48 6.03 7.19
C ALA A 195 9.44 7.28 6.28
N LEU A 196 8.36 8.08 6.38
CA LEU A 196 8.27 9.38 5.71
C LEU A 196 9.27 10.38 6.32
N ARG A 197 9.26 10.52 7.64
CA ARG A 197 10.14 11.46 8.35
C ARG A 197 11.62 11.16 8.18
N GLU A 198 12.01 9.89 8.21
CA GLU A 198 13.40 9.44 7.96
C GLU A 198 13.90 9.84 6.57
N ARG A 199 12.98 10.09 5.63
CA ARG A 199 13.27 10.57 4.26
C ARG A 199 13.07 12.08 4.10
N GLY A 200 12.76 12.81 5.18
CA GLY A 200 12.42 14.22 5.12
C GLY A 200 11.09 14.51 4.42
N LEU A 201 10.23 13.51 4.24
CA LEU A 201 8.91 13.67 3.64
C LEU A 201 7.89 14.02 4.72
N HIS A 202 7.08 15.04 4.47
CA HIS A 202 5.99 15.45 5.35
C HIS A 202 4.64 15.15 4.68
N ASP A 203 3.71 14.60 5.46
CA ASP A 203 2.35 14.35 5.04
C ASP A 203 1.39 14.86 6.14
N PRO A 204 0.74 16.01 5.94
CA PRO A 204 -0.16 16.58 6.94
C PRO A 204 -1.29 15.65 7.37
N TYR A 205 -1.75 14.77 6.48
CA TYR A 205 -2.83 13.84 6.78
C TYR A 205 -2.36 12.69 7.67
N VAL A 206 -1.19 12.10 7.38
CA VAL A 206 -0.58 11.07 8.24
C VAL A 206 -0.22 11.67 9.60
N ASP A 207 0.35 12.87 9.63
CA ASP A 207 0.70 13.58 10.87
C ASP A 207 -0.55 13.83 11.72
N ALA A 208 -1.66 14.26 11.11
CA ALA A 208 -2.93 14.46 11.80
C ALA A 208 -3.49 13.14 12.39
N ILE A 209 -3.36 12.01 11.69
CA ILE A 209 -3.79 10.71 12.24
C ILE A 209 -2.97 10.37 13.49
N VAL A 210 -1.66 10.51 13.44
CA VAL A 210 -0.77 10.23 14.58
C VAL A 210 -1.11 11.12 15.77
N GLN A 211 -1.30 12.42 15.55
CA GLN A 211 -1.71 13.36 16.60
C GLN A 211 -3.04 12.96 17.26
N ASN A 212 -4.04 12.54 16.47
CA ASN A 212 -5.32 12.07 17.01
C ASN A 212 -5.18 10.78 17.83
N ILE A 213 -4.29 9.87 17.43
CA ILE A 213 -3.99 8.64 18.18
C ILE A 213 -3.36 9.00 19.54
N GLU A 214 -2.37 9.89 19.55
CA GLU A 214 -1.68 10.33 20.77
C GLU A 214 -2.62 11.07 21.73
N ALA A 215 -3.45 11.97 21.20
CA ALA A 215 -4.44 12.69 22.00
C ALA A 215 -5.46 11.74 22.66
N ALA A 216 -5.92 10.72 21.94
CA ALA A 216 -6.85 9.73 22.49
C ALA A 216 -6.19 8.87 23.60
N ALA A 217 -4.92 8.51 23.45
CA ALA A 217 -4.17 7.78 24.47
C ALA A 217 -3.98 8.61 25.75
N ALA A 218 -3.71 9.92 25.62
CA ALA A 218 -3.54 10.82 26.75
C ALA A 218 -4.86 11.11 27.51
N ALA A 219 -6.02 11.03 26.84
CA ALA A 219 -7.33 11.25 27.46
C ALA A 219 -7.89 10.00 28.17
N GLY A 220 -7.32 8.82 27.92
CA GLY A 220 -7.79 7.54 28.47
C GLY A 220 -6.91 6.94 29.56
N GLY A 221 -5.82 7.61 29.95
CA GLY A 221 -4.95 7.25 31.08
C GLY A 221 -5.23 8.12 32.30
#